data_AF-A0A965UPB1-F1
#
_entry.id   AF-A0A965UPB1-F1
#
_cell.length_a   1.000
_cell.length_b   1.000
_cell.length_c   1.000
_cell.angle_alpha   90.00
_cell.angle_beta   90.00
_cell.angle_gamma   90.00
#
_symmetry.space_group_name_H-M   'P 1'
#
loop_
_entity.id
_entity.type
_entity.pdbx_description
1 polymer ?
#
loop_
_entity_poly.entity_id
_entity_poly.type
_entity_poly.pdbx_seq_one_letter_code
_entity_poly.pdbx_strand_id
1 'polypeptide(L)'
;MADTVTDTLTGSLRTSLQWLRTDTQEVGTVTNRKTVGGTYTLTDGDGPGQADIVFADQRTIAANTIEQFDLLNLSQTALGVTVPFVFRQLRVIRIVNESTVAGRRLLVGVDPGRPTVVYAAEIGPGSEWCSVNQTDSWRVTSANSVVRIANPNAAAVTYSLFLIGTSTAAGGSGSGS
;
A
#
# COMPACT_ATOMS: atom_id res chain seq x y z
N MET A 1 18.64 33.05 -0.74
CA MET A 1 18.80 31.66 -0.27
C MET A 1 17.41 31.08 -0.23
N ALA A 2 17.14 30.04 -1.01
CA ALA A 2 15.92 29.27 -0.79
C ALA A 2 16.09 28.60 0.58
N ASP A 3 15.16 28.88 1.48
CA ASP A 3 15.05 28.19 2.75
C ASP A 3 14.95 26.69 2.44
N THR A 4 15.89 25.89 2.90
CA THR A 4 15.82 24.45 2.77
C THR A 4 14.66 24.04 3.66
N VAL A 5 13.47 23.88 3.07
CA VAL A 5 12.31 23.35 3.78
C VAL A 5 12.71 21.95 4.22
N THR A 6 13.05 21.81 5.50
CA THR A 6 13.29 20.52 6.12
C THR A 6 11.96 19.77 6.13
N ASP A 7 11.75 18.94 5.12
CA ASP A 7 10.69 17.94 5.17
C ASP A 7 11.09 16.83 6.14
N THR A 8 10.12 16.22 6.81
CA THR A 8 10.38 15.13 7.74
C THR A 8 9.22 14.15 7.68
N LEU A 9 9.48 12.96 7.16
CA LEU A 9 8.50 11.88 7.17
C LEU A 9 8.52 11.15 8.52
N THR A 10 7.34 10.99 9.11
CA THR A 10 7.12 9.99 10.16
C THR A 10 5.90 9.15 9.82
N GLY A 11 6.05 7.83 9.88
CA GLY A 11 4.99 6.89 9.59
C GLY A 11 4.90 5.82 10.67
N SER A 12 3.68 5.44 11.03
CA SER A 12 3.46 4.25 11.87
C SER A 12 2.32 3.43 11.30
N LEU A 13 2.52 2.12 11.27
CA LEU A 13 1.50 1.14 10.95
C LEU A 13 1.38 0.16 12.10
N ARG A 14 0.14 -0.07 12.56
CA ARG A 14 -0.16 -1.01 13.62
C ARG A 14 -1.18 -2.03 13.12
N THR A 15 -0.84 -3.31 13.25
CA THR A 15 -1.78 -4.41 13.06
C THR A 15 -2.18 -4.96 14.43
N SER A 16 -3.46 -5.30 14.58
CA SER A 16 -3.97 -5.94 15.79
C SER A 16 -5.04 -6.96 15.39
N LEU A 17 -4.85 -8.20 15.83
CA LEU A 17 -5.83 -9.26 15.74
C LEU A 17 -6.11 -9.73 17.16
N GLN A 18 -7.35 -9.55 17.58
CA GLN A 18 -7.85 -10.03 18.86
C GLN A 18 -9.06 -10.91 18.63
N TRP A 19 -9.11 -12.04 19.31
CA TRP A 19 -10.31 -12.88 19.35
C TRP A 19 -10.52 -13.50 20.72
N LEU A 20 -11.79 -13.76 21.00
CA LEU A 20 -12.29 -14.45 22.17
C LEU A 20 -13.33 -15.46 21.67
N ARG A 21 -13.15 -16.72 22.02
CA ARG A 21 -14.12 -17.78 21.79
C ARG A 21 -14.48 -18.38 23.12
N THR A 22 -15.78 -18.42 23.39
CA THR A 22 -16.35 -19.03 24.58
C THR A 22 -17.17 -20.24 24.15
N ASP A 23 -17.03 -21.34 24.87
CA ASP A 23 -17.77 -22.57 24.65
C ASP A 23 -18.30 -23.08 26.00
N THR A 24 -19.58 -23.46 26.05
CA THR A 24 -20.22 -23.96 27.26
C THR A 24 -20.33 -25.47 27.14
N GLN A 25 -19.64 -26.17 28.05
CA GLN A 25 -19.64 -27.62 28.14
C GLN A 25 -20.39 -28.05 29.41
N GLU A 26 -20.79 -29.31 29.50
CA GLU A 26 -21.48 -29.84 30.69
C GLU A 26 -20.66 -29.65 31.98
N VAL A 27 -19.33 -29.67 31.87
CA VAL A 27 -18.39 -29.49 33.00
C VAL A 27 -18.03 -28.02 33.28
N GLY A 28 -18.55 -27.07 32.49
CA GLY A 28 -18.33 -25.64 32.66
C GLY A 28 -17.98 -24.90 31.38
N THR A 29 -17.62 -23.62 31.51
CA THR A 29 -17.31 -22.75 30.38
C THR A 29 -15.82 -22.75 30.09
N VAL A 30 -15.46 -23.05 28.84
CA VAL A 30 -14.09 -22.96 28.33
C VAL A 30 -13.94 -21.65 27.56
N THR A 31 -12.85 -20.94 27.81
CA THR A 31 -12.52 -19.69 27.11
C THR A 31 -11.18 -19.84 26.40
N ASN A 32 -11.16 -19.51 25.12
CA ASN A 32 -9.94 -19.42 24.33
C ASN A 32 -9.81 -17.99 23.77
N ARG A 33 -8.68 -17.34 24.02
CA ARG A 33 -8.44 -15.96 23.60
C ARG A 33 -7.02 -15.80 23.11
N LYS A 34 -6.83 -14.93 22.12
CA LYS A 34 -5.51 -14.52 21.67
C LYS A 34 -5.56 -13.07 21.19
N THR A 35 -4.49 -12.35 21.52
CA THR A 35 -4.19 -11.04 20.95
C THR A 35 -2.81 -11.14 20.32
N VAL A 36 -2.69 -10.71 19.07
CA VAL A 36 -1.43 -10.60 18.35
C VAL A 36 -1.43 -9.30 17.57
N GLY A 37 -0.28 -8.65 17.48
CA GLY A 37 -0.16 -7.42 16.71
C GLY A 37 1.29 -7.16 16.32
N GLY A 38 1.46 -6.25 15.38
CA GLY A 38 2.75 -5.73 14.93
C GLY A 38 2.72 -4.21 14.96
N THR A 39 3.85 -3.59 15.28
CA THR A 39 4.07 -2.16 15.08
C THR A 39 5.26 -1.99 14.16
N TYR A 40 5.03 -1.28 13.05
CA TYR A 40 6.04 -0.97 12.05
C TYR A 40 6.20 0.55 12.03
N THR A 41 7.39 1.02 12.36
CA THR A 41 7.70 2.46 12.41
C THR A 41 8.62 2.79 11.24
N LEU A 42 8.23 3.80 10.48
CA LEU A 42 9.04 4.35 9.40
C LEU A 42 9.54 5.72 9.84
N THR A 43 10.86 5.87 9.85
CA THR A 43 11.52 7.16 10.04
C THR A 43 11.93 7.73 8.70
N ASP A 44 12.17 9.04 8.64
CA ASP A 44 12.71 9.67 7.45
C ASP A 44 14.07 9.08 7.03
N GLY A 45 14.31 8.98 5.71
CA GLY A 45 15.57 8.53 5.12
C GLY A 45 15.46 7.34 4.15
N ASP A 46 16.61 6.79 3.74
CA ASP A 46 16.73 5.81 2.65
C ASP A 46 17.25 4.42 3.07
N GLY A 47 17.56 4.23 4.37
CA GLY A 47 18.05 2.99 4.95
C GLY A 47 16.96 2.01 5.43
N PRO A 48 17.35 0.88 6.06
CA PRO A 48 16.41 -0.11 6.58
C PRO A 48 15.40 0.50 7.57
N GLY A 49 14.11 0.22 7.37
CA GLY A 49 13.04 0.82 8.19
C GLY A 49 12.82 2.31 7.97
N GLN A 50 13.45 2.93 6.96
CA GLN A 50 13.28 4.34 6.62
C GLN A 50 12.49 4.52 5.32
N ALA A 51 11.80 5.65 5.19
CA ALA A 51 11.08 6.05 3.99
C ALA A 51 11.18 7.57 3.84
N ASP A 52 11.23 8.07 2.60
CA ASP A 52 11.31 9.50 2.27
C ASP A 52 10.21 9.90 1.25
N ILE A 53 9.43 8.93 0.76
CA ILE A 53 8.41 9.16 -0.26
C ILE A 53 7.12 8.39 0.06
N VAL A 54 6.00 9.11 -0.05
CA VAL A 54 4.64 8.59 0.15
C VAL A 54 3.78 8.98 -1.04
N PHE A 55 3.20 7.99 -1.70
CA PHE A 55 2.13 8.18 -2.66
C PHE A 55 0.82 7.72 -2.03
N ALA A 56 -0.19 8.60 -2.05
CA ALA A 56 -1.53 8.31 -1.57
C ALA A 56 -2.54 8.84 -2.58
N ASP A 57 -3.46 7.99 -3.02
CA ASP A 57 -4.46 8.38 -4.00
C ASP A 57 -5.76 7.59 -3.80
N GLN A 58 -6.87 8.21 -4.16
CA GLN A 58 -8.18 7.57 -4.20
C GLN A 58 -8.71 7.64 -5.62
N ARG A 59 -9.02 6.48 -6.20
CA ARG A 59 -9.38 6.37 -7.62
C ARG A 59 -10.54 5.43 -7.83
N THR A 60 -11.20 5.59 -8.98
CA THR A 60 -12.23 4.68 -9.46
C THR A 60 -11.71 3.91 -10.66
N ILE A 61 -11.62 2.59 -10.53
CA ILE A 61 -11.25 1.68 -11.63
C ILE A 61 -12.53 1.23 -12.35
N ALA A 62 -12.54 1.38 -13.68
CA ALA A 62 -13.66 0.98 -14.53
C ALA A 62 -13.92 -0.54 -14.47
N ALA A 63 -15.10 -0.96 -14.95
CA ALA A 63 -15.45 -2.37 -15.04
C ALA A 63 -14.51 -3.14 -15.98
N ASN A 64 -14.12 -4.35 -15.60
CA ASN A 64 -13.30 -5.26 -16.41
C ASN A 64 -11.97 -4.67 -16.90
N THR A 65 -11.34 -3.79 -16.11
CA THR A 65 -10.04 -3.21 -16.44
C THR A 65 -8.96 -3.60 -15.45
N ILE A 66 -7.72 -3.45 -15.91
CA ILE A 66 -6.52 -3.52 -15.09
C ILE A 66 -5.90 -2.13 -15.08
N GLU A 67 -5.65 -1.62 -13.89
CA GLU A 67 -4.85 -0.43 -13.69
C GLU A 67 -3.41 -0.83 -13.35
N GLN A 68 -2.46 -0.07 -13.90
CA GLN A 68 -1.03 -0.30 -13.73
C GLN A 68 -0.39 0.95 -13.14
N PHE A 69 0.28 0.77 -12.01
CA PHE A 69 1.06 1.80 -11.35
C PHE A 69 2.53 1.50 -11.61
N ASP A 70 3.15 2.25 -12.51
CA ASP A 70 4.58 2.19 -12.73
C ASP A 70 5.30 3.00 -11.66
N LEU A 71 5.90 2.31 -10.70
CA LEU A 71 6.61 2.88 -9.56
C LEU A 71 7.83 3.72 -9.96
N LEU A 72 8.32 3.61 -11.20
CA LEU A 72 9.41 4.43 -11.73
C LEU A 72 8.92 5.72 -12.40
N ASN A 73 7.63 5.80 -12.77
CA ASN A 73 7.06 6.91 -13.54
C ASN A 73 5.67 7.30 -13.00
N LEU A 74 5.49 7.23 -11.68
CA LEU A 74 4.23 7.58 -11.05
C LEU A 74 4.16 9.11 -10.91
N SER A 75 2.98 9.69 -11.08
CA SER A 75 2.79 11.12 -10.84
C SER A 75 1.39 11.41 -10.33
N GLN A 76 1.27 12.50 -9.57
CA GLN A 76 0.00 13.03 -9.10
C GLN A 76 -0.05 14.53 -9.41
N THR A 77 -1.22 15.03 -9.78
CA THR A 77 -1.41 16.48 -9.95
C THR A 77 -2.04 17.05 -8.70
N ALA A 78 -1.35 17.99 -8.06
CA ALA A 78 -1.83 18.72 -6.90
C ALA A 78 -1.70 20.22 -7.17
N LEU A 79 -2.78 20.99 -6.94
CA LEU A 79 -2.82 22.44 -7.18
C LEU A 79 -2.36 22.87 -8.58
N GLY A 80 -2.63 22.03 -9.60
CA GLY A 80 -2.23 22.30 -10.99
C GLY A 80 -0.76 21.99 -11.31
N VAL A 81 0.00 21.45 -10.35
CA VAL A 81 1.38 21.01 -10.55
C VAL A 81 1.44 19.48 -10.53
N THR A 82 2.09 18.90 -11.54
CA THR A 82 2.37 17.46 -11.58
C THR A 82 3.63 17.16 -10.80
N VAL A 83 3.49 16.38 -9.73
CA VAL A 83 4.59 15.93 -8.88
C VAL A 83 4.94 14.49 -9.27
N PRO A 84 6.19 14.21 -9.69
CA PRO A 84 6.64 12.86 -9.96
C PRO A 84 6.99 12.11 -8.67
N PHE A 85 6.68 10.82 -8.64
CA PHE A 85 7.03 9.88 -7.58
C PHE A 85 7.83 8.74 -8.19
N VAL A 86 9.13 8.67 -7.85
CA VAL A 86 10.04 7.64 -8.37
C VAL A 86 10.52 6.79 -7.19
N PHE A 87 10.00 5.58 -7.08
CA PHE A 87 10.36 4.65 -6.01
C PHE A 87 11.62 3.86 -6.38
N ARG A 88 12.58 3.82 -5.47
CA ARG A 88 13.73 2.90 -5.47
C ARG A 88 13.45 1.64 -4.66
N GLN A 89 12.77 1.80 -3.54
CA GLN A 89 12.32 0.69 -2.69
C GLN A 89 10.91 0.96 -2.20
N LEU A 90 10.13 -0.11 -2.01
CA LEU A 90 8.79 -0.05 -1.47
C LEU A 90 8.76 -0.84 -0.16
N ARG A 91 8.16 -0.28 0.89
CA ARG A 91 8.07 -0.93 2.22
C ARG A 91 6.64 -1.22 2.63
N VAL A 92 5.70 -0.38 2.22
CA VAL A 92 4.28 -0.57 2.54
C VAL A 92 3.46 -0.42 1.27
N ILE A 93 2.56 -1.37 1.08
CA ILE A 93 1.44 -1.28 0.14
C ILE A 93 0.17 -1.47 0.94
N ARG A 94 -0.75 -0.51 0.84
CA ARG A 94 -2.09 -0.65 1.41
C ARG A 94 -3.11 -0.30 0.34
N ILE A 95 -4.08 -1.17 0.15
CA ILE A 95 -5.19 -0.98 -0.78
C ILE A 95 -6.48 -1.23 -0.01
N VAL A 96 -7.41 -0.28 -0.12
CA VAL A 96 -8.71 -0.35 0.55
C VAL A 96 -9.80 -0.32 -0.51
N ASN A 97 -10.63 -1.36 -0.56
CA ASN A 97 -11.80 -1.37 -1.41
C ASN A 97 -12.93 -0.62 -0.72
N GLU A 98 -13.32 0.53 -1.26
CA GLU A 98 -14.31 1.42 -0.66
C GLU A 98 -15.75 1.05 -1.05
N SER A 99 -15.94 0.01 -1.86
CA SER A 99 -17.28 -0.45 -2.19
C SER A 99 -17.97 -1.03 -0.97
N THR A 100 -19.25 -0.71 -0.78
CA THR A 100 -20.13 -1.33 0.21
C THR A 100 -21.03 -2.40 -0.40
N VAL A 101 -20.94 -2.63 -1.72
CA VAL A 101 -21.83 -3.54 -2.45
C VAL A 101 -21.24 -4.94 -2.47
N ALA A 102 -22.00 -5.93 -1.99
CA ALA A 102 -21.58 -7.33 -1.95
C ALA A 102 -21.08 -7.82 -3.33
N GLY A 103 -19.99 -8.61 -3.32
CA GLY A 103 -19.37 -9.16 -4.52
C GLY A 103 -18.46 -8.20 -5.30
N ARG A 104 -18.42 -6.90 -4.97
CA ARG A 104 -17.48 -5.94 -5.57
C ARG A 104 -16.08 -6.15 -5.03
N ARG A 105 -15.29 -6.97 -5.72
CA ARG A 105 -13.91 -7.30 -5.33
C ARG A 105 -12.87 -6.57 -6.17
N LEU A 106 -11.67 -6.38 -5.62
CA LEU A 106 -10.48 -6.00 -6.37
C LEU A 106 -9.47 -7.15 -6.32
N LEU A 107 -8.70 -7.32 -7.39
CA LEU A 107 -7.60 -8.29 -7.45
C LEU A 107 -6.28 -7.53 -7.54
N VAL A 108 -5.32 -7.88 -6.68
CA VAL A 108 -4.03 -7.18 -6.58
C VAL A 108 -2.89 -8.10 -7.01
N GLY A 109 -1.87 -7.53 -7.65
CA GLY A 109 -0.70 -8.27 -8.11
C GLY A 109 -1.06 -9.27 -9.21
N VAL A 110 -1.96 -8.84 -10.11
CA VAL A 110 -2.48 -9.70 -11.18
C VAL A 110 -1.46 -9.94 -12.28
N ASP A 111 -1.49 -11.14 -12.88
CA ASP A 111 -0.92 -11.37 -14.20
C ASP A 111 -1.80 -10.67 -15.25
N PRO A 112 -1.28 -9.73 -16.07
CA PRO A 112 -2.08 -9.01 -17.04
C PRO A 112 -2.71 -9.92 -18.12
N GLY A 113 -2.12 -11.08 -18.42
CA GLY A 113 -2.69 -12.05 -19.35
C GLY A 113 -3.76 -12.95 -18.71
N ARG A 114 -3.80 -13.06 -17.38
CA ARG A 114 -4.71 -13.95 -16.64
C ARG A 114 -5.24 -13.31 -15.34
N PRO A 115 -5.82 -12.10 -15.41
CA PRO A 115 -6.01 -11.26 -14.23
C PRO A 115 -7.05 -11.78 -13.23
N THR A 116 -7.94 -12.67 -13.66
CA THR A 116 -8.98 -13.27 -12.82
C THR A 116 -8.57 -14.59 -12.18
N VAL A 117 -7.40 -15.13 -12.54
CA VAL A 117 -6.96 -16.48 -12.14
C VAL A 117 -5.62 -16.45 -11.41
N VAL A 118 -4.72 -15.54 -11.79
CA VAL A 118 -3.39 -15.42 -11.21
C VAL A 118 -3.26 -14.04 -10.57
N TYR A 119 -3.31 -14.00 -9.24
CA TYR A 119 -3.25 -12.78 -8.44
C TYR A 119 -2.68 -13.07 -7.05
N ALA A 120 -2.16 -12.02 -6.39
CA ALA A 120 -1.56 -12.12 -5.06
C ALA A 120 -2.60 -12.00 -3.93
N ALA A 121 -3.64 -11.18 -4.12
CA ALA A 121 -4.69 -10.99 -3.13
C ALA A 121 -6.04 -10.61 -3.78
N GLU A 122 -7.13 -10.99 -3.13
CA GLU A 122 -8.48 -10.51 -3.41
C GLU A 122 -8.93 -9.62 -2.24
N ILE A 123 -9.50 -8.45 -2.56
CA ILE A 123 -10.02 -7.49 -1.59
C ILE A 123 -11.52 -7.35 -1.80
N GLY A 124 -12.30 -7.94 -0.89
CA GLY A 124 -13.75 -7.82 -0.89
C GLY A 124 -14.24 -6.40 -0.57
N PRO A 125 -15.54 -6.13 -0.71
CA PRO A 125 -16.15 -4.84 -0.37
C PRO A 125 -15.85 -4.45 1.09
N GLY A 126 -15.52 -3.18 1.33
CA GLY A 126 -15.22 -2.62 2.66
C GLY A 126 -13.99 -3.20 3.34
N SER A 127 -13.20 -3.99 2.63
CA SER A 127 -12.01 -4.66 3.15
C SER A 127 -10.74 -3.99 2.67
N GLU A 128 -9.63 -4.33 3.31
CA GLU A 128 -8.31 -3.86 2.92
C GLU A 128 -7.32 -5.01 2.80
N TRP A 129 -6.31 -4.80 1.97
CA TRP A 129 -5.09 -5.61 1.96
C TRP A 129 -3.91 -4.70 2.24
N CYS A 130 -3.06 -5.14 3.17
CA CYS A 130 -1.84 -4.45 3.53
C CYS A 130 -0.67 -5.42 3.51
N SER A 131 0.41 -5.01 2.85
CA SER A 131 1.68 -5.73 2.86
C SER A 131 2.76 -4.81 3.39
N VAL A 132 3.60 -5.35 4.27
CA VAL A 132 4.66 -4.62 4.97
C VAL A 132 5.95 -5.41 4.87
N ASN A 133 6.98 -4.78 4.36
CA ASN A 133 8.34 -5.28 4.34
C ASN A 133 9.28 -4.19 4.86
N GLN A 134 9.17 -3.91 6.16
CA GLN A 134 9.84 -2.78 6.81
C GLN A 134 11.37 -2.88 6.72
N THR A 135 11.95 -4.06 6.90
CA THR A 135 13.41 -4.24 6.96
C THR A 135 14.00 -4.35 5.55
N ASP A 136 13.61 -5.38 4.80
CA ASP A 136 14.28 -5.73 3.54
C ASP A 136 13.78 -4.90 2.36
N SER A 137 12.56 -4.38 2.44
CA SER A 137 11.85 -3.70 1.34
C SER A 137 11.72 -4.54 0.07
N TRP A 138 10.89 -4.06 -0.87
CA TRP A 138 10.91 -4.52 -2.25
C TRP A 138 11.71 -3.54 -3.09
N ARG A 139 12.86 -4.00 -3.61
CA ARG A 139 13.65 -3.21 -4.55
C ARG A 139 12.85 -3.02 -5.84
N VAL A 140 12.74 -1.78 -6.27
CA VAL A 140 12.10 -1.39 -7.53
C VAL A 140 13.17 -1.30 -8.62
N THR A 141 12.92 -2.00 -9.72
CA THR A 141 13.74 -2.05 -10.93
C THR A 141 12.81 -2.09 -12.14
N SER A 142 13.33 -1.88 -13.34
CA SER A 142 12.53 -1.96 -14.57
C SER A 142 11.85 -3.33 -14.78
N ALA A 143 12.36 -4.40 -14.15
CA ALA A 143 11.77 -5.74 -14.24
C ALA A 143 10.57 -5.95 -13.30
N ASN A 144 10.43 -5.15 -12.25
CA ASN A 144 9.43 -5.34 -11.19
C ASN A 144 8.81 -4.02 -10.69
N SER A 145 8.75 -3.01 -11.55
CA SER A 145 8.26 -1.67 -11.18
C SER A 145 6.75 -1.51 -11.20
N VAL A 146 5.98 -2.53 -11.57
CA VAL A 146 4.53 -2.35 -11.80
C VAL A 146 3.70 -3.01 -10.71
N VAL A 147 2.90 -2.21 -10.00
CA VAL A 147 1.79 -2.70 -9.17
C VAL A 147 0.53 -2.74 -10.04
N ARG A 148 -0.15 -3.88 -10.07
CA ARG A 148 -1.38 -4.06 -10.86
C ARG A 148 -2.58 -4.29 -9.96
N ILE A 149 -3.67 -3.61 -10.27
CA ILE A 149 -4.98 -3.77 -9.62
C ILE A 149 -6.00 -4.01 -10.71
N ALA A 150 -6.77 -5.09 -10.61
CA ALA A 150 -7.84 -5.40 -11.55
C ALA A 150 -9.21 -5.27 -10.88
N ASN A 151 -10.16 -4.78 -11.66
CA ASN A 151 -11.58 -4.81 -11.34
C ASN A 151 -12.26 -5.86 -12.23
N PRO A 152 -12.50 -7.08 -11.73
CA PRO A 152 -13.17 -8.14 -12.50
C PRO A 152 -14.70 -7.97 -12.53
N ASN A 153 -15.25 -6.89 -11.96
CA ASN A 153 -16.69 -6.70 -11.83
C ASN A 153 -17.27 -6.00 -13.05
N ALA A 154 -18.58 -6.18 -13.26
CA ALA A 154 -19.34 -5.51 -14.32
C ALA A 154 -19.62 -4.01 -14.09
N ALA A 155 -19.19 -3.43 -12.96
CA ALA A 155 -19.23 -1.97 -12.75
C ALA A 155 -17.98 -1.49 -12.01
N ALA A 156 -17.79 -0.18 -12.03
CA ALA A 156 -16.63 0.46 -11.44
C ALA A 156 -16.54 0.24 -9.92
N VAL A 157 -15.32 0.30 -9.39
CA VAL A 157 -15.03 0.18 -7.96
C VAL A 157 -14.09 1.32 -7.56
N THR A 158 -14.41 2.02 -6.47
CA THR A 158 -13.53 3.03 -5.88
C THR A 158 -12.64 2.38 -4.83
N TYR A 159 -11.38 2.81 -4.79
CA TYR A 159 -10.40 2.32 -3.82
C TYR A 159 -9.40 3.40 -3.47
N SER A 160 -8.82 3.26 -2.28
CA SER A 160 -7.66 4.02 -1.84
C SER A 160 -6.39 3.18 -1.98
N LEU A 161 -5.32 3.78 -2.47
CA LEU A 161 -3.99 3.20 -2.60
C LEU A 161 -2.97 4.03 -1.83
N PHE A 162 -2.16 3.36 -1.01
CA PHE A 162 -1.03 3.95 -0.30
C PHE A 162 0.22 3.15 -0.61
N LEU A 163 1.27 3.85 -1.04
CA LEU A 163 2.59 3.32 -1.33
C LEU A 163 3.61 4.14 -0.53
N ILE A 164 4.40 3.46 0.30
CA ILE A 164 5.42 4.12 1.12
C ILE A 164 6.76 3.43 0.89
N GLY A 165 7.80 4.22 0.65
CA GLY A 165 9.09 3.70 0.25
C GLY A 165 10.21 4.72 0.28
N THR A 166 11.27 4.43 -0.46
CA THR A 166 12.41 5.33 -0.64
C THR A 166 12.52 5.78 -2.08
N SER A 167 12.92 7.03 -2.29
CA SER A 167 13.08 7.65 -3.59
C SER A 167 14.44 7.33 -4.23
N THR A 168 14.57 7.55 -5.54
CA THR A 168 15.90 7.63 -6.16
C THR A 168 16.52 8.99 -5.84
N ALA A 169 17.11 9.08 -4.64
CA ALA A 169 17.80 10.22 -4.02
C ALA A 169 16.92 11.43 -3.64
N ALA A 170 16.91 11.73 -2.34
CA ALA A 170 16.78 13.10 -1.85
C ALA A 170 17.85 13.96 -2.55
N GLY A 171 17.44 15.07 -3.16
CA GLY A 171 18.37 16.03 -3.77
C GLY A 171 19.47 16.39 -2.77
N GLY A 172 20.71 16.05 -3.12
CA GLY A 172 21.87 16.30 -2.28
C GLY A 172 21.99 17.78 -1.92
N SER A 173 22.30 18.02 -0.64
CA SER A 173 22.84 19.28 -0.14
C SER A 173 23.94 19.81 -1.06
N GLY A 174 23.63 20.89 -1.79
CA GLY A 174 24.64 21.67 -2.48
C GLY A 174 25.30 22.62 -1.48
N SER A 175 26.42 22.23 -0.86
CA SER A 175 27.29 23.22 -0.23
C SER A 175 28.08 23.95 -1.31
N GLY A 176 27.55 25.09 -1.75
CA GLY A 176 28.29 26.07 -2.54
C GLY A 176 29.18 26.89 -1.61
N SER A 177 30.50 26.75 -1.80
CA SER A 177 31.58 27.60 -1.26
C SER A 177 31.41 29.07 -1.61
#